data_AF-A0A833RPE1-F1
#
_entry.id   AF-A0A833RPE1-F1
#
_cell.length_a   1.000
_cell.length_b   1.000
_cell.length_c   1.000
_cell.angle_alpha   90.00
_cell.angle_beta   90.00
_cell.angle_gamma   90.00
#
_symmetry.space_group_name_H-M   'P 1'
#
loop_
_entity.id
_entity.type
_entity.pdbx_description
1 polymer ?
#
loop_
_entity_poly.entity_id
_entity_poly.type
_entity_poly.pdbx_seq_one_letter_code
_entity_poly.pdbx_strand_id
1 'polypeptide(L)'
;MPSQTKSHLKKRKGKREKTMPSQTKSHLKKRKRKREKTMPVYITWLEPYNKDATGEEKRWIDTNLPLGCGTFRFGGTARYNNTDVFSHEVVNSVSSKKNVEIVPVKTETWAVYKNWKIGWSMNDITKPCQYDLVRVSNVTRTWIEVLYLAKVAGYKTVFKLDHERKVMRIPKGEFVRFSHKIPAHRLSDKVGPNLSGCWELDPAALPESLLF
;
A
#
# COMPACT_ATOMS: atom_id res chain seq x y z
N MET A 1 53.39 -14.39 -3.59
CA MET A 1 54.51 -14.34 -4.57
C MET A 1 54.12 -15.19 -5.79
N PRO A 2 54.53 -14.78 -6.99
CA PRO A 2 53.66 -14.35 -8.09
C PRO A 2 53.43 -15.48 -9.10
N SER A 3 52.52 -15.32 -10.06
CA SER A 3 52.85 -15.21 -11.50
C SER A 3 51.64 -15.78 -12.28
N GLN A 4 51.25 -15.38 -13.48
CA GLN A 4 51.74 -14.38 -14.40
C GLN A 4 50.61 -14.17 -15.42
N THR A 5 50.26 -12.92 -15.69
CA THR A 5 49.61 -12.52 -16.93
C THR A 5 50.64 -12.65 -18.06
N LYS A 6 50.31 -13.34 -19.15
CA LYS A 6 51.03 -13.20 -20.43
C LYS A 6 50.18 -12.42 -21.42
N SER A 7 50.77 -11.33 -21.88
CA SER A 7 50.35 -10.51 -23.01
C SER A 7 50.70 -11.20 -24.33
N HIS A 8 49.96 -10.89 -25.41
CA HIS A 8 50.60 -10.46 -26.64
C HIS A 8 49.66 -9.74 -27.62
N LEU A 9 50.26 -8.72 -28.22
CA LEU A 9 49.76 -7.75 -29.19
C LEU A 9 49.94 -8.30 -30.61
N LYS A 10 49.01 -8.04 -31.52
CA LYS A 10 49.36 -7.86 -32.94
C LYS A 10 48.48 -6.82 -33.62
N LYS A 11 49.12 -5.69 -33.96
CA LYS A 11 48.61 -4.65 -34.87
C LYS A 11 48.53 -5.22 -36.29
N ARG A 12 47.51 -4.81 -37.04
CA ARG A 12 47.63 -4.58 -38.49
C ARG A 12 46.83 -3.33 -38.87
N LYS A 13 47.56 -2.35 -39.44
CA LYS A 13 47.02 -1.13 -40.06
C LYS A 13 46.44 -1.47 -41.43
N GLY A 14 45.25 -0.96 -41.72
CA GLY A 14 44.71 -0.83 -43.07
C GLY A 14 43.98 0.51 -43.15
N LYS A 15 44.58 1.48 -43.83
CA LYS A 15 44.07 2.84 -44.04
C LYS A 15 43.38 2.84 -45.40
N ARG A 16 42.10 3.23 -45.48
CA ARG A 16 41.51 3.83 -46.67
C ARG A 16 40.36 4.75 -46.25
N GLU A 17 40.39 5.93 -46.85
CA GLU A 17 39.73 7.17 -46.49
C GLU A 17 38.65 7.47 -47.52
N LYS A 18 37.44 7.86 -47.09
CA LYS A 18 36.43 8.58 -47.90
C LYS A 18 35.57 9.49 -46.99
N THR A 19 35.97 10.76 -46.94
CA THR A 19 35.26 12.07 -46.92
C THR A 19 33.85 12.28 -46.28
N MET A 20 33.84 12.94 -45.10
CA MET A 20 33.14 14.17 -44.56
C MET A 20 31.77 14.67 -45.13
N PRO A 21 30.86 15.34 -44.35
CA PRO A 21 31.19 16.41 -43.38
C PRO A 21 30.35 16.61 -42.08
N SER A 22 30.97 17.37 -41.15
CA SER A 22 30.40 18.26 -40.12
C SER A 22 29.46 17.69 -39.04
N GLN A 23 29.79 17.86 -37.75
CA GLN A 23 29.08 18.79 -36.85
C GLN A 23 29.60 18.76 -35.40
N THR A 24 29.93 19.97 -34.93
CA THR A 24 29.67 20.53 -33.58
C THR A 24 30.41 19.97 -32.35
N LYS A 25 31.32 20.81 -31.84
CA LYS A 25 31.87 20.77 -30.47
C LYS A 25 30.73 20.66 -29.44
N SER A 26 30.61 19.55 -28.71
CA SER A 26 29.75 19.50 -27.53
C SER A 26 30.58 19.76 -26.27
N HIS A 27 30.24 20.86 -25.60
CA HIS A 27 30.80 21.25 -24.31
C HIS A 27 30.53 20.19 -23.25
N LEU A 28 31.58 19.64 -22.66
CA LEU A 28 31.47 18.83 -21.44
C LEU A 28 31.14 19.75 -20.25
N LYS A 29 29.86 20.01 -20.00
CA LYS A 29 29.39 20.58 -18.72
C LYS A 29 29.52 19.49 -17.65
N LYS A 30 30.57 19.58 -16.82
CA LYS A 30 30.63 18.84 -15.54
C LYS A 30 29.45 19.29 -14.66
N ARG A 31 28.34 18.54 -14.65
CA ARG A 31 27.30 18.68 -13.62
C ARG A 31 27.90 18.20 -12.30
N LYS A 32 28.27 19.13 -11.42
CA LYS A 32 28.36 18.83 -9.98
C LYS A 32 26.96 18.39 -9.56
N ARG A 33 26.75 17.07 -9.39
CA ARG A 33 25.58 16.56 -8.65
C ARG A 33 25.65 17.20 -7.27
N LYS A 34 24.76 18.15 -6.99
CA LYS A 34 24.49 18.58 -5.62
C LYS A 34 24.02 17.30 -4.93
N ARG A 35 24.85 16.76 -4.01
CA ARG A 35 24.43 15.64 -3.16
C ARG A 35 23.20 16.13 -2.41
N GLU A 36 22.02 15.70 -2.85
CA GLU A 36 20.82 15.79 -2.04
C GLU A 36 21.15 15.08 -0.74
N LYS A 37 21.19 15.85 0.35
CA LYS A 37 21.36 15.27 1.68
C LYS A 37 20.07 14.52 1.97
N THR A 38 20.07 13.21 1.75
CA THR A 38 19.01 12.32 2.23
C THR A 38 19.01 12.39 3.75
N MET A 39 17.99 13.00 4.33
CA MET A 39 17.80 12.97 5.78
C MET A 39 17.41 11.55 6.18
N PRO A 40 18.10 10.92 7.14
CA PRO A 40 17.74 9.61 7.61
C PRO A 40 16.37 9.66 8.29
N VAL A 41 15.55 8.65 8.05
CA VAL A 41 14.26 8.46 8.74
C VAL A 41 14.37 7.26 9.67
N TYR A 42 13.71 7.35 10.83
CA TYR A 42 13.61 6.25 11.78
C TYR A 42 12.22 5.64 11.67
N ILE A 43 12.17 4.32 11.52
CA ILE A 43 10.94 3.58 11.31
C ILE A 43 10.79 2.61 12.46
N THR A 44 9.68 2.73 13.18
CA THR A 44 9.31 1.81 14.25
C THR A 44 8.20 0.90 13.73
N TRP A 45 8.47 -0.40 13.72
CA TRP A 45 7.48 -1.38 13.30
C TRP A 45 6.36 -1.50 14.32
N LEU A 46 5.14 -1.69 13.83
CA LEU A 46 3.98 -2.00 14.68
C LEU A 46 3.84 -3.52 14.76
N GLU A 47 3.86 -4.04 15.98
CA GLU A 47 3.66 -5.46 16.26
C GLU A 47 2.27 -5.67 16.86
N PRO A 48 1.53 -6.73 16.47
CA PRO A 48 0.25 -7.06 17.08
C PRO A 48 0.37 -7.18 18.61
N TYR A 49 -0.51 -6.51 19.34
CA TYR A 49 -0.56 -6.58 20.79
C TYR A 49 -1.72 -7.48 21.23
N ASN A 50 -1.41 -8.72 21.60
CA ASN A 50 -2.39 -9.80 21.76
C ASN A 50 -3.00 -9.94 23.17
N LYS A 51 -2.72 -9.03 24.12
CA LYS A 51 -3.05 -9.25 25.54
C LYS A 51 -4.54 -9.51 25.78
N ASP A 52 -5.40 -8.82 25.05
CA ASP A 52 -6.85 -8.91 25.17
C ASP A 52 -7.52 -9.59 23.95
N ALA A 53 -6.71 -10.13 23.03
CA ALA A 53 -7.20 -10.81 21.83
C ALA A 53 -7.83 -12.16 22.20
N THR A 54 -9.00 -12.45 21.64
CA THR A 54 -9.74 -13.70 21.88
C THR A 54 -10.29 -14.29 20.58
N GLY A 55 -10.69 -15.56 20.62
CA GLY A 55 -11.32 -16.24 19.50
C GLY A 55 -10.47 -16.18 18.21
N GLU A 56 -11.10 -15.71 17.13
CA GLU A 56 -10.50 -15.62 15.80
C GLU A 56 -9.32 -14.65 15.72
N GLU A 57 -9.39 -13.52 16.43
CA GLU A 57 -8.31 -12.53 16.45
C GLU A 57 -7.04 -13.12 17.03
N LYS A 58 -7.16 -13.83 18.16
CA LYS A 58 -6.02 -14.52 18.77
C LYS A 58 -5.42 -15.55 17.82
N ARG A 59 -6.25 -16.40 17.19
CA ARG A 59 -5.72 -17.38 16.22
C ARG A 59 -5.00 -16.70 15.05
N TRP A 60 -5.56 -15.60 14.54
CA TRP A 60 -4.97 -14.85 13.43
C TRP A 60 -3.57 -14.31 13.77
N ILE A 61 -3.43 -13.79 14.99
CA ILE A 61 -2.13 -13.32 15.52
C ILE A 61 -1.18 -14.49 15.74
N ASP A 62 -1.61 -15.57 16.40
CA ASP A 62 -0.78 -16.73 16.72
C ASP A 62 -0.28 -17.46 15.47
N THR A 63 -1.00 -17.32 14.34
CA THR A 63 -0.61 -17.86 13.03
C THR A 63 0.16 -16.87 12.15
N ASN A 64 0.52 -15.70 12.70
CA ASN A 64 1.31 -14.66 12.05
C ASN A 64 0.71 -14.19 10.70
N LEU A 65 -0.62 -14.11 10.63
CA LEU A 65 -1.32 -13.61 9.45
C LEU A 65 -1.29 -12.07 9.40
N PRO A 66 -1.33 -11.44 8.22
CA PRO A 66 -1.30 -9.98 8.09
C PRO A 66 -2.48 -9.32 8.81
N LEU A 67 -2.19 -8.28 9.61
CA LEU A 67 -3.17 -7.48 10.35
C LEU A 67 -3.12 -6.03 9.88
N GLY A 68 -4.24 -5.52 9.37
CA GLY A 68 -4.39 -4.10 9.03
C GLY A 68 -5.13 -3.27 10.07
N CYS A 69 -5.75 -3.92 11.05
CA CYS A 69 -6.45 -3.24 12.14
C CYS A 69 -6.30 -4.06 13.44
N GLY A 70 -6.47 -3.37 14.56
CA GLY A 70 -6.27 -3.92 15.90
C GLY A 70 -5.44 -2.99 16.79
N THR A 71 -5.04 -3.52 17.94
CA THR A 71 -4.12 -2.86 18.86
C THR A 71 -2.70 -3.33 18.58
N PHE A 72 -1.79 -2.38 18.45
CA PHE A 72 -0.39 -2.62 18.15
C PHE A 72 0.49 -2.01 19.24
N ARG A 73 1.65 -2.61 19.45
CA ARG A 73 2.73 -2.02 20.24
C ARG A 73 3.87 -1.58 19.31
N PHE A 74 4.67 -0.65 19.79
CA PHE A 74 5.92 -0.30 19.12
C PHE A 74 6.92 -1.45 19.27
N GLY A 75 7.36 -2.00 18.15
CA GLY A 75 8.41 -3.01 18.04
C GLY A 75 9.77 -2.38 17.78
N GLY A 76 10.58 -3.06 16.97
CA GLY A 76 11.93 -2.60 16.62
C GLY A 76 11.94 -1.31 15.81
N THR A 77 12.90 -0.44 16.10
CA THR A 77 13.18 0.78 15.31
C THR A 77 14.41 0.59 14.44
N ALA A 78 14.31 0.91 13.16
CA ALA A 78 15.41 0.86 12.20
C ALA A 78 15.58 2.19 11.47
N ARG A 79 16.83 2.50 11.10
CA ARG A 79 17.19 3.73 10.38
C ARG A 79 17.27 3.45 8.89
N TYR A 80 16.56 4.26 8.11
CA TYR A 80 16.53 4.20 6.65
C TYR A 80 17.05 5.50 6.05
N ASN A 81 17.60 5.41 4.84
CA ASN A 81 18.18 6.56 4.12
C ASN A 81 17.21 7.14 3.07
N ASN A 82 16.02 6.57 2.91
CA ASN A 82 14.98 6.99 1.98
C ASN A 82 13.59 6.72 2.58
N THR A 83 12.56 7.24 1.92
CA THR A 83 11.14 7.06 2.28
C THR A 83 10.42 6.09 1.34
N ASP A 84 11.14 5.35 0.50
CA ASP A 84 10.56 4.47 -0.53
C ASP A 84 9.75 3.31 0.05
N VAL A 85 9.85 3.07 1.36
CA VAL A 85 9.08 2.07 2.11
C VAL A 85 7.69 2.56 2.55
N PHE A 86 7.34 3.82 2.31
CA PHE A 86 6.05 4.40 2.68
C PHE A 86 5.17 4.60 1.46
N SER A 87 3.92 4.15 1.54
CA SER A 87 2.88 4.44 0.55
C SER A 87 1.99 5.60 0.99
N HIS A 88 1.62 5.67 2.26
CA HIS A 88 0.74 6.71 2.80
C HIS A 88 0.83 6.83 4.32
N GLU A 89 0.45 7.99 4.85
CA GLU A 89 0.33 8.23 6.29
C GLU A 89 -0.97 7.62 6.83
N VAL A 90 -0.87 6.82 7.89
CA VAL A 90 -2.04 6.31 8.62
C VAL A 90 -2.41 7.30 9.71
N VAL A 91 -3.12 8.37 9.31
CA VAL A 91 -3.69 9.35 10.25
C VAL A 91 -4.87 8.68 10.98
N ASN A 92 -4.86 8.73 12.32
CA ASN A 92 -5.89 8.28 13.28
C ASN A 92 -5.57 7.06 14.16
N SER A 93 -4.36 6.96 14.69
CA SER A 93 -4.15 6.09 15.85
C SER A 93 -4.50 6.81 17.15
N VAL A 94 -5.42 6.26 17.94
CA VAL A 94 -5.48 6.59 19.37
C VAL A 94 -4.22 5.99 19.99
N SER A 95 -3.22 6.83 20.24
CA SER A 95 -1.98 6.41 20.88
C SER A 95 -2.10 6.59 22.38
N SER A 96 -2.07 5.50 23.14
CA SER A 96 -1.57 5.59 24.51
C SER A 96 -0.04 5.68 24.47
N LYS A 97 0.61 6.02 25.58
CA LYS A 97 2.10 6.10 25.64
C LYS A 97 2.81 4.79 25.22
N LYS A 98 2.10 3.66 25.09
CA LYS A 98 2.68 2.34 24.81
C LYS A 98 2.11 1.63 23.58
N ASN A 99 0.85 1.89 23.24
CA ASN A 99 0.12 1.18 22.19
C ASN A 99 -0.55 2.14 21.21
N VAL A 100 -0.71 1.67 19.98
CA VAL A 100 -1.34 2.32 18.83
C VAL A 100 -2.57 1.51 18.46
N GLU A 101 -3.75 2.12 18.43
CA GLU A 101 -4.96 1.47 17.92
C GLU A 101 -5.23 1.91 16.48
N ILE A 102 -5.30 0.96 15.56
CA ILE A 102 -5.74 1.19 14.18
C ILE A 102 -7.08 0.49 14.03
N VAL A 103 -8.17 1.23 14.05
CA VAL A 103 -9.53 0.67 13.95
C VAL A 103 -10.34 1.42 12.90
N PRO A 104 -11.25 0.76 12.18
CA PRO A 104 -12.08 1.44 11.18
C PRO A 104 -12.98 2.47 11.83
N VAL A 105 -12.96 3.71 11.31
CA VAL A 105 -13.86 4.78 11.76
C VAL A 105 -14.84 5.20 10.68
N LYS A 106 -15.95 5.83 11.10
CA LYS A 106 -17.01 6.28 10.19
C LYS A 106 -16.43 7.13 9.06
N THR A 107 -16.94 6.92 7.85
CA THR A 107 -16.53 7.55 6.59
C THR A 107 -15.20 7.07 6.00
N GLU A 108 -14.45 6.19 6.65
CA GLU A 108 -13.26 5.63 6.01
C GLU A 108 -13.60 4.57 4.98
N THR A 109 -12.72 4.42 3.99
CA THR A 109 -12.78 3.33 3.02
C THR A 109 -11.76 2.26 3.40
N TRP A 110 -12.17 1.01 3.32
CA TRP A 110 -11.38 -0.15 3.71
C TRP A 110 -11.53 -1.28 2.70
N ALA A 111 -10.48 -2.09 2.58
CA ALA A 111 -10.57 -3.41 1.95
C ALA A 111 -10.95 -4.43 3.02
N VAL A 112 -12.00 -5.22 2.77
CA VAL A 112 -12.39 -6.34 3.64
C VAL A 112 -12.30 -7.65 2.87
N TYR A 113 -11.85 -8.71 3.53
CA TYR A 113 -11.72 -10.02 2.92
C TYR A 113 -13.10 -10.55 2.46
N LYS A 114 -13.24 -10.76 1.15
CA LYS A 114 -14.42 -11.29 0.48
C LYS A 114 -14.61 -12.75 0.87
N ASN A 115 -15.84 -13.12 1.24
CA ASN A 115 -16.19 -14.47 1.67
C ASN A 115 -15.35 -14.99 2.86
N TRP A 116 -14.85 -14.09 3.71
CA TRP A 116 -14.10 -14.45 4.91
C TRP A 116 -14.85 -15.47 5.77
N LYS A 117 -14.10 -16.44 6.32
CA LYS A 117 -14.63 -17.45 7.25
C LYS A 117 -13.68 -17.65 8.41
N ILE A 118 -14.26 -18.07 9.53
CA ILE A 118 -13.55 -18.65 10.66
C ILE A 118 -12.65 -19.79 10.14
N GLY A 119 -11.40 -19.82 10.60
CA GLY A 119 -10.42 -20.84 10.21
C GLY A 119 -9.52 -20.47 9.02
N TRP A 120 -9.65 -19.27 8.44
CA TRP A 120 -8.80 -18.83 7.34
C TRP A 120 -7.31 -18.88 7.67
N SER A 121 -6.53 -19.28 6.67
CA SER A 121 -5.08 -19.47 6.69
C SER A 121 -4.38 -18.54 5.69
N MET A 122 -3.04 -18.58 5.63
CA MET A 122 -2.26 -17.79 4.65
C MET A 122 -2.69 -18.10 3.21
N ASN A 123 -2.94 -19.37 2.89
CA ASN A 123 -3.39 -19.78 1.55
C ASN A 123 -4.74 -19.16 1.18
N ASP A 124 -5.58 -18.87 2.18
CA ASP A 124 -6.87 -18.21 1.96
C ASP A 124 -6.74 -16.70 1.81
N ILE A 125 -5.61 -16.09 2.18
CA ILE A 125 -5.32 -14.65 2.07
C ILE A 125 -4.57 -14.32 0.75
N THR A 126 -3.85 -15.28 0.18
CA THR A 126 -2.99 -15.06 -1.00
C THR A 126 -3.65 -15.32 -2.35
N LYS A 127 -4.93 -15.74 -2.39
CA LYS A 127 -5.66 -15.93 -3.66
C LYS A 127 -5.94 -14.56 -4.30
N PRO A 128 -6.01 -14.46 -5.63
CA PRO A 128 -6.34 -13.20 -6.31
C PRO A 128 -7.78 -12.72 -6.01
N CYS A 129 -8.03 -11.42 -6.15
CA CYS A 129 -9.36 -10.78 -6.04
C CYS A 129 -10.08 -11.01 -4.70
N GLN A 130 -9.40 -10.80 -3.58
CA GLN A 130 -9.92 -11.16 -2.26
C GLN A 130 -10.64 -10.08 -1.49
N TYR A 131 -10.86 -8.91 -2.07
CA TYR A 131 -11.39 -7.79 -1.31
C TYR A 131 -12.72 -7.31 -1.85
N ASP A 132 -13.66 -7.14 -0.95
CA ASP A 132 -14.75 -6.19 -1.16
C ASP A 132 -14.25 -4.82 -0.69
N LEU A 133 -14.43 -3.80 -1.52
CA LEU A 133 -14.16 -2.42 -1.13
C LEU A 133 -15.39 -1.87 -0.42
N VAL A 134 -15.20 -1.32 0.77
CA VAL A 134 -16.30 -0.87 1.61
C VAL A 134 -16.03 0.48 2.24
N ARG A 135 -17.09 1.21 2.55
CA ARG A 135 -17.05 2.46 3.31
C ARG A 135 -17.77 2.27 4.65
N VAL A 136 -17.13 2.69 5.74
CA VAL A 136 -17.71 2.57 7.08
C VAL A 136 -18.87 3.56 7.23
N SER A 137 -20.08 3.06 7.49
CA SER A 137 -21.27 3.89 7.68
C SER A 137 -21.57 4.16 9.15
N ASN A 138 -21.27 3.21 10.03
CA ASN A 138 -21.54 3.31 11.45
C ASN A 138 -20.56 2.48 12.27
N VAL A 139 -20.20 2.97 13.46
CA VAL A 139 -19.36 2.25 14.43
C VAL A 139 -20.11 2.20 15.75
N THR A 140 -20.44 1.00 16.21
CA THR A 140 -21.15 0.78 17.48
C THR A 140 -20.21 0.19 18.53
N ARG A 141 -20.75 -0.09 19.72
CA ARG A 141 -19.98 -0.81 20.76
C ARG A 141 -19.64 -2.24 20.36
N THR A 142 -20.49 -2.89 19.56
CA THR A 142 -20.48 -4.35 19.32
C THR A 142 -20.16 -4.75 17.87
N TRP A 143 -20.43 -3.89 16.89
CA TRP A 143 -20.11 -4.12 15.48
C TRP A 143 -19.82 -2.83 14.72
N ILE A 144 -19.25 -2.98 13.52
CA ILE A 144 -19.07 -1.94 12.52
C ILE A 144 -20.00 -2.24 11.34
N GLU A 145 -20.73 -1.23 10.87
CA GLU A 145 -21.53 -1.31 9.66
C GLU A 145 -20.75 -0.72 8.49
N VAL A 146 -20.70 -1.46 7.39
CA VAL A 146 -20.01 -1.05 6.17
C VAL A 146 -20.92 -1.18 4.95
N LEU A 147 -20.79 -0.23 4.04
CA LEU A 147 -21.48 -0.18 2.76
C LEU A 147 -20.52 -0.58 1.65
N TYR A 148 -20.97 -1.39 0.71
CA TYR A 148 -20.15 -1.79 -0.42
C TYR A 148 -19.92 -0.64 -1.40
N LEU A 149 -18.76 -0.68 -2.06
CA LEU A 149 -18.41 0.22 -3.14
C LEU A 149 -18.31 -0.56 -4.45
N ALA A 150 -18.94 -0.02 -5.50
CA ALA A 150 -18.85 -0.53 -6.87
C ALA A 150 -18.01 0.41 -7.73
N LYS A 151 -17.18 -0.18 -8.60
CA LYS A 151 -16.36 0.56 -9.57
C LYS A 151 -17.27 1.27 -10.58
N VAL A 152 -17.00 2.53 -10.85
CA VAL A 152 -17.71 3.29 -11.88
C VAL A 152 -17.16 2.90 -13.25
N ALA A 153 -18.04 2.50 -14.17
CA ALA A 153 -17.66 2.10 -15.52
C ALA A 153 -16.85 3.20 -16.23
N GLY A 154 -15.77 2.81 -16.90
CA GLY A 154 -14.86 3.73 -17.61
C GLY A 154 -13.77 4.37 -16.74
N TYR A 155 -13.78 4.16 -15.42
CA TYR A 155 -12.77 4.70 -14.50
C TYR A 155 -11.99 3.57 -13.82
N LYS A 156 -10.69 3.76 -13.63
CA LYS A 156 -9.82 2.77 -12.96
C LYS A 156 -9.97 2.80 -11.44
N THR A 157 -10.05 4.01 -10.87
CA THR A 157 -9.92 4.28 -9.43
C THR A 157 -11.17 4.91 -8.81
N VAL A 158 -12.24 5.11 -9.60
CA VAL A 158 -13.45 5.80 -9.12
C VAL A 158 -14.52 4.78 -8.74
N PHE A 159 -15.04 4.93 -7.53
CA PHE A 159 -16.03 4.03 -6.94
C PHE A 159 -17.20 4.83 -6.36
N LYS A 160 -18.38 4.20 -6.29
CA LYS A 160 -19.60 4.75 -5.68
C LYS A 160 -20.25 3.73 -4.77
N LEU A 161 -21.19 4.16 -3.94
CA LEU A 161 -21.98 3.22 -3.13
C LEU A 161 -22.71 2.23 -4.04
N ASP A 162 -22.60 0.96 -3.68
CA ASP A 162 -23.38 -0.12 -4.27
C ASP A 162 -24.70 -0.24 -3.49
N HIS A 163 -25.77 0.30 -4.06
CA HIS A 163 -27.11 0.28 -3.45
C HIS A 163 -27.83 -1.06 -3.60
N GLU A 164 -27.33 -1.97 -4.43
CA GLU A 164 -27.93 -3.29 -4.65
C GLU A 164 -27.50 -4.27 -3.56
N ARG A 165 -26.27 -4.11 -3.04
CA ARG A 165 -25.75 -4.93 -1.95
C ARG A 165 -26.21 -4.42 -0.59
N LYS A 166 -26.68 -5.35 0.24
CA LYS A 166 -27.10 -5.08 1.63
C LYS A 166 -25.91 -4.62 2.48
N VAL A 167 -26.19 -3.81 3.50
CA VAL A 167 -25.20 -3.41 4.52
C VAL A 167 -24.57 -4.64 5.16
N MET A 168 -23.23 -4.66 5.26
CA MET A 168 -22.51 -5.69 6.00
C MET A 168 -22.27 -5.23 7.44
N ARG A 169 -22.52 -6.12 8.41
CA ARG A 169 -22.16 -5.93 9.82
C ARG A 169 -20.97 -6.81 10.16
N ILE A 170 -19.91 -6.20 10.68
CA ILE A 170 -18.70 -6.89 11.14
C ILE A 170 -18.63 -6.76 12.66
N PRO A 171 -18.80 -7.85 13.44
CA PRO A 171 -18.61 -7.84 14.89
C PRO A 171 -17.21 -7.35 15.28
N LYS A 172 -17.09 -6.71 16.45
CA LYS A 172 -15.77 -6.25 16.91
C LYS A 172 -14.74 -7.37 17.11
N GLY A 173 -15.18 -8.57 17.49
CA GLY A 173 -14.31 -9.75 17.58
C GLY A 173 -13.87 -10.34 16.23
N GLU A 174 -14.31 -9.76 15.11
CA GLU A 174 -13.94 -10.18 13.74
C GLU A 174 -13.19 -9.07 12.99
N PHE A 175 -12.49 -8.18 13.70
CA PHE A 175 -11.72 -7.10 13.08
C PHE A 175 -10.67 -7.59 12.08
N VAL A 176 -10.17 -8.81 12.24
CA VAL A 176 -9.30 -9.51 11.27
C VAL A 176 -9.86 -9.59 9.85
N ARG A 177 -11.15 -9.31 9.65
CA ARG A 177 -11.79 -9.20 8.33
C ARG A 177 -11.36 -7.95 7.55
N PHE A 178 -10.92 -6.90 8.24
CA PHE A 178 -10.37 -5.70 7.62
C PHE A 178 -8.90 -5.93 7.27
N SER A 179 -8.56 -5.78 5.99
CA SER A 179 -7.20 -6.02 5.50
C SER A 179 -6.34 -4.78 5.59
N HIS A 180 -6.81 -3.64 5.09
CA HIS A 180 -6.11 -2.36 5.14
C HIS A 180 -7.06 -1.20 4.83
N LYS A 181 -6.71 -0.01 5.32
CA LYS A 181 -7.38 1.25 4.97
C LYS A 181 -6.98 1.66 3.56
N ILE A 182 -7.95 2.17 2.79
CA ILE A 182 -7.72 2.68 1.44
C ILE A 182 -7.95 4.19 1.48
N PRO A 183 -6.91 5.02 1.23
CA PRO A 183 -7.10 6.44 1.10
C PRO A 183 -8.11 6.76 -0.01
N ALA A 184 -9.06 7.65 0.29
CA ALA A 184 -10.19 7.94 -0.58
C ALA A 184 -10.49 9.44 -0.61
N HIS A 185 -10.50 10.04 -1.79
CA HIS A 185 -10.89 11.43 -2.02
C HIS A 185 -12.31 11.50 -2.56
N ARG A 186 -13.19 12.26 -1.91
CA ARG A 186 -14.56 12.45 -2.39
C ARG A 186 -14.55 13.41 -3.57
N LEU A 187 -15.10 12.96 -4.71
CA LEU A 187 -15.20 13.79 -5.90
C LEU A 187 -16.34 14.80 -5.75
N SER A 188 -16.10 16.00 -6.26
CA SER A 188 -17.08 17.09 -6.29
C SER A 188 -17.68 17.22 -7.68
N ASP A 189 -18.84 17.88 -7.75
CA ASP A 189 -19.58 18.12 -8.99
C ASP A 189 -18.75 18.88 -10.05
N LYS A 190 -17.71 19.60 -9.61
CA LYS A 190 -16.79 20.37 -10.47
C LYS A 190 -15.86 19.50 -11.32
N VAL A 191 -15.64 18.24 -10.93
CA VAL A 191 -14.79 17.29 -11.69
C VAL A 191 -15.58 16.71 -12.87
N GLY A 192 -16.90 16.62 -12.74
CA GLY A 192 -17.81 16.23 -13.80
C GLY A 192 -19.21 15.92 -13.27
N PRO A 193 -20.28 16.18 -14.05
CA PRO A 193 -21.67 16.09 -13.57
C PRO A 193 -22.08 14.68 -13.10
N ASN A 194 -21.40 13.63 -13.58
CA ASN A 194 -21.70 12.23 -13.25
C ASN A 194 -20.83 11.64 -12.11
N LEU A 195 -19.97 12.44 -11.49
CA LEU A 195 -19.03 11.97 -10.45
C LEU A 195 -19.40 12.44 -9.04
N SER A 196 -20.51 13.19 -8.92
CA SER A 196 -21.07 13.53 -7.61
C SER A 196 -21.35 12.27 -6.79
N GLY A 197 -20.93 12.27 -5.53
CA GLY A 197 -21.13 11.12 -4.64
C GLY A 197 -20.21 9.93 -4.93
N CYS A 198 -19.19 10.09 -5.77
CA CYS A 198 -18.14 9.10 -5.99
C CYS A 198 -16.89 9.40 -5.15
N TRP A 199 -16.02 8.40 -5.02
CA TRP A 199 -14.72 8.50 -4.40
C TRP A 199 -13.65 7.99 -5.37
N GLU A 200 -12.59 8.77 -5.52
CA GLU A 200 -11.35 8.30 -6.12
C GLU A 200 -10.51 7.64 -5.03
N LEU A 201 -10.13 6.38 -5.24
CA LEU A 201 -9.33 5.59 -4.32
C LEU A 201 -7.86 5.60 -4.77
N ASP A 202 -6.94 5.59 -3.80
CA ASP A 202 -5.51 5.51 -4.09
C ASP A 202 -5.18 4.19 -4.81
N PRO A 203 -4.68 4.23 -6.07
CA PRO A 203 -4.36 3.04 -6.84
C PRO A 203 -3.30 2.17 -6.18
N ALA A 204 -2.38 2.73 -5.37
CA ALA A 204 -1.36 1.96 -4.67
C ALA A 204 -1.94 1.10 -3.54
N ALA A 205 -3.15 1.40 -3.09
CA ALA A 205 -3.90 0.64 -2.09
C ALA A 205 -4.98 -0.25 -2.73
N LEU A 206 -5.03 -0.37 -4.05
CA LEU A 206 -5.97 -1.25 -4.75
C LEU A 206 -5.26 -2.53 -5.22
N PRO A 207 -5.94 -3.69 -5.12
CA PRO A 207 -5.49 -4.91 -5.80
C PRO A 207 -5.33 -4.65 -7.30
N GLU A 208 -4.25 -5.14 -7.91
CA GLU A 208 -4.01 -4.99 -9.36
C GLU A 208 -5.20 -5.46 -10.20
N SER A 209 -5.89 -6.51 -9.75
CA SER A 209 -7.08 -7.04 -10.41
C SER A 209 -8.26 -6.06 -10.50
N LEU A 210 -8.28 -5.00 -9.69
CA LEU A 210 -9.29 -3.95 -9.75
C LEU A 210 -8.88 -2.76 -10.62
N LEU A 211 -7.61 -2.70 -11.07
CA LEU A 211 -7.07 -1.58 -11.86
C LEU A 211 -7.20 -1.77 -13.37
N PHE A 212 -7.58 -2.97 -13.82
CA PHE A 212 -7.78 -3.33 -15.23
C PHE A 212 -9.24 -3.60 -15.56
#